data_AF-A0A498N871-F1
#
_entry.id   AF-A0A498N871-F1
#
_cell.length_a   1.000
_cell.length_b   1.000
_cell.length_c   1.000
_cell.angle_alpha   90.00
_cell.angle_beta   90.00
_cell.angle_gamma   90.00
#
_symmetry.space_group_name_H-M   'P 1'
#
loop_
_entity.id
_entity.type
_entity.pdbx_description
1 polymer ?
#
loop_
_entity_poly.entity_id
_entity_poly.type
_entity_poly.pdbx_seq_one_letter_code
_entity_poly.pdbx_strand_id
1 'polypeptide(L)'
;MEEGAADRCKEAIDKALQYDEHNPEALQLMASYLFSIEKTEASAFGAAAFPSEVAVTKKDVSVAFCSIAEIFFTDLCMEEGAADRCKEAIDKALQYDEHNPEALQLMASYLFSIEKTEEGREYLKKSVSSWLPSLQKEEESLASTEHDMEEEEDQNKSNIPPYESRITTAKLLIEAEEYEVERKALFLLQG
;
A
#
# COMPACT_ATOMS: atom_id res chain seq x y z
N MET A 1 2.62 -20.42 -29.92
CA MET A 1 3.32 -19.33 -29.20
C MET A 1 2.53 -19.17 -27.93
N GLU A 2 3.01 -19.73 -26.83
CA GLU A 2 2.46 -19.41 -25.51
C GLU A 2 2.74 -17.93 -25.28
N GLU A 3 1.69 -17.11 -25.19
CA GLU A 3 1.79 -15.81 -24.52
C GLU A 3 2.36 -16.07 -23.13
N GLY A 4 3.49 -15.45 -22.82
CA GLY A 4 4.16 -15.66 -21.54
C GLY A 4 3.26 -15.22 -20.39
N ALA A 5 3.45 -15.79 -19.20
CA ALA A 5 2.74 -15.33 -17.99
C ALA A 5 2.89 -13.81 -17.79
N ALA A 6 4.03 -13.23 -18.20
CA ALA A 6 4.30 -11.79 -18.19
C ALA A 6 3.42 -10.99 -19.16
N ASP A 7 3.15 -11.50 -20.37
CA ASP A 7 2.32 -10.79 -21.35
C ASP A 7 0.85 -10.74 -20.89
N ARG A 8 0.36 -11.84 -20.32
CA ARG A 8 -0.96 -11.90 -19.70
C ARG A 8 -1.07 -11.00 -18.47
N CYS A 9 0.01 -10.88 -17.69
CA CYS A 9 0.08 -9.98 -16.54
C CYS A 9 -0.03 -8.53 -17.01
N LYS A 10 0.77 -8.14 -18.02
CA LYS A 10 0.70 -6.81 -18.64
C LYS A 10 -0.69 -6.48 -19.19
N GLU A 11 -1.33 -7.39 -19.92
CA GLU A 11 -2.66 -7.18 -20.47
C GLU A 11 -3.73 -7.03 -19.37
N ALA A 12 -3.66 -7.85 -18.31
CA ALA A 12 -4.55 -7.74 -17.16
C ALA A 12 -4.36 -6.39 -16.44
N ILE A 13 -3.11 -5.94 -16.29
CA ILE A 13 -2.80 -4.65 -15.68
C ILE A 13 -3.23 -3.48 -16.58
N ASP A 14 -3.05 -3.57 -17.90
CA ASP A 14 -3.51 -2.53 -18.83
C ASP A 14 -5.03 -2.37 -18.79
N LYS A 15 -5.76 -3.48 -18.69
CA LYS A 15 -7.21 -3.46 -18.44
C LYS A 15 -7.53 -2.88 -17.05
N ALA A 16 -6.70 -3.16 -16.05
CA ALA A 16 -6.86 -2.66 -14.69
C ALA A 16 -6.72 -1.13 -14.60
N LEU A 17 -5.70 -0.57 -15.25
CA LEU A 17 -5.45 0.87 -15.29
C LEU A 17 -6.51 1.64 -16.09
N GLN A 18 -7.07 1.00 -17.13
CA GLN A 18 -8.14 1.56 -17.95
C GLN A 18 -9.54 1.55 -17.30
N TYR A 19 -9.69 1.06 -16.06
CA TYR A 19 -11.00 0.95 -15.42
C TYR A 19 -11.63 2.30 -15.03
N ASP A 20 -12.94 2.38 -15.25
CA ASP A 20 -13.84 3.41 -14.72
C ASP A 20 -13.98 3.25 -13.20
N GLU A 21 -13.75 4.33 -12.45
CA GLU A 21 -13.80 4.42 -10.99
C GLU A 21 -15.18 4.12 -10.36
N HIS A 22 -16.22 3.99 -11.19
CA HIS A 22 -17.59 3.70 -10.76
C HIS A 22 -18.10 2.31 -11.16
N ASN A 23 -17.28 1.44 -11.75
CA ASN A 23 -17.74 0.14 -12.24
C ASN A 23 -17.50 -1.01 -11.23
N PRO A 24 -18.56 -1.60 -10.62
CA PRO A 24 -18.42 -2.71 -9.67
C PRO A 24 -17.87 -4.01 -10.29
N GLU A 25 -18.04 -4.23 -11.60
CA GLU A 25 -17.53 -5.41 -12.31
C GLU A 25 -16.01 -5.35 -12.47
N ALA A 26 -15.44 -4.15 -12.54
CA ALA A 26 -14.01 -3.90 -12.58
C ALA A 26 -13.32 -4.27 -11.26
N LEU A 27 -13.94 -3.88 -10.14
CA LEU A 27 -13.47 -4.20 -8.79
C LEU A 27 -13.49 -5.72 -8.56
N GLN A 28 -14.52 -6.40 -9.08
CA GLN A 28 -14.63 -7.84 -9.05
C GLN A 28 -13.53 -8.53 -9.88
N LEU A 29 -13.19 -7.99 -11.06
CA LEU A 29 -12.14 -8.55 -11.93
C LEU A 29 -10.75 -8.38 -11.33
N MET A 30 -10.48 -7.21 -10.75
CA MET A 30 -9.23 -6.92 -10.04
C MET A 30 -9.05 -7.84 -8.82
N ALA A 31 -10.09 -8.01 -8.01
CA ALA A 31 -10.09 -8.96 -6.88
C ALA A 31 -9.89 -10.42 -7.36
N SER A 32 -10.54 -10.82 -8.45
CA SER A 32 -10.35 -12.16 -9.04
C SER A 32 -8.93 -12.37 -9.57
N TYR A 33 -8.27 -11.31 -10.04
CA TYR A 33 -6.90 -11.37 -10.55
C TYR A 33 -5.89 -11.50 -9.40
N LEU A 34 -6.02 -10.70 -8.34
CA LEU A 34 -5.21 -10.85 -7.11
C LEU A 34 -5.35 -12.24 -6.50
N PHE A 35 -6.58 -12.74 -6.39
CA PHE A 35 -6.83 -14.10 -5.90
C PHE A 35 -6.17 -15.16 -6.79
N SER A 36 -6.07 -14.91 -8.10
CA SER A 36 -5.37 -15.82 -9.02
C SER A 36 -3.85 -15.77 -8.84
N ILE A 37 -3.28 -14.61 -8.46
CA ILE A 37 -1.85 -14.44 -8.14
C ILE A 37 -1.50 -15.14 -6.82
N GLU A 38 -2.31 -14.96 -5.75
CA GLU A 38 -2.11 -15.68 -4.48
C GLU A 38 -2.18 -17.21 -4.69
N LYS A 39 -3.07 -17.67 -5.58
CA LYS A 39 -3.24 -19.09 -5.87
C LYS A 39 -2.10 -19.68 -6.71
N THR A 40 -1.36 -18.86 -7.46
CA THR A 40 -0.15 -19.32 -8.16
C THR A 40 1.01 -19.64 -7.21
N GLU A 41 1.02 -19.08 -5.99
CA GLU A 41 1.97 -19.50 -4.95
C GLU A 41 1.37 -20.59 -4.02
N ALA A 42 0.04 -20.62 -3.83
CA ALA A 42 -0.62 -21.52 -2.89
C ALA A 42 -1.25 -22.81 -3.48
N SER A 43 -1.12 -23.10 -4.78
CA SER A 43 -1.70 -24.31 -5.38
C SER A 43 -0.80 -25.55 -5.27
N ALA A 44 -0.56 -25.96 -4.03
CA ALA A 44 -0.44 -27.37 -3.66
C ALA A 44 -1.37 -27.74 -2.49
N PHE A 45 -2.58 -27.18 -2.37
CA PHE A 45 -3.67 -27.86 -1.66
C PHE A 45 -5.07 -27.29 -1.93
N GLY A 46 -6.00 -28.17 -2.29
CA GLY A 46 -7.41 -28.11 -1.86
C GLY A 46 -8.35 -27.09 -2.51
N ALA A 47 -9.18 -27.56 -3.43
CA ALA A 47 -10.40 -26.87 -3.84
C ALA A 47 -11.40 -26.82 -2.68
N ALA A 48 -11.74 -25.62 -2.18
CA ALA A 48 -12.91 -25.40 -1.35
C ALA A 48 -13.44 -23.96 -1.47
N ALA A 49 -14.73 -23.86 -1.81
CA ALA A 49 -15.66 -22.73 -1.65
C ALA A 49 -15.23 -21.36 -2.21
N PHE A 50 -15.86 -20.94 -3.32
CA PHE A 50 -16.02 -19.52 -3.62
C PHE A 50 -16.83 -18.88 -2.48
N PRO A 51 -16.32 -17.87 -1.77
CA PRO A 51 -17.11 -17.14 -0.79
C PRO A 51 -18.27 -16.44 -1.50
N SER A 52 -19.45 -16.46 -0.88
CA SER A 52 -20.61 -15.66 -1.30
C SER A 52 -20.23 -14.20 -1.54
N GLU A 53 -20.76 -13.57 -2.60
CA GLU A 53 -20.59 -12.15 -2.99
C GLU A 53 -20.08 -11.25 -1.84
N VAL A 54 -18.76 -11.19 -1.69
CA VAL A 54 -18.14 -10.22 -0.78
C VAL A 54 -18.14 -8.91 -1.54
N ALA A 55 -18.87 -7.92 -1.02
CA ALA A 55 -18.89 -6.59 -1.62
C ALA A 55 -17.47 -5.99 -1.55
N VAL A 56 -16.87 -5.76 -2.71
CA VAL A 56 -15.54 -5.15 -2.81
C VAL A 56 -15.61 -3.69 -2.36
N THR A 57 -14.78 -3.32 -1.38
CA THR A 57 -14.71 -1.96 -0.83
C THR A 57 -13.64 -1.15 -1.55
N LYS A 58 -13.72 0.19 -1.50
CA LYS A 58 -12.66 1.07 -2.04
C LYS A 58 -11.27 0.75 -1.48
N LYS A 59 -11.18 0.31 -0.23
CA LYS A 59 -9.92 -0.11 0.39
C LYS A 59 -9.32 -1.34 -0.28
N ASP A 60 -10.15 -2.33 -0.59
CA ASP A 60 -9.72 -3.54 -1.30
C ASP A 60 -9.16 -3.19 -2.69
N VAL A 61 -9.78 -2.21 -3.36
CA VAL A 61 -9.31 -1.69 -4.66
C VAL A 61 -7.98 -0.95 -4.51
N SER A 62 -7.84 -0.12 -3.49
CA SER A 62 -6.59 0.59 -3.20
C SER A 62 -5.44 -0.40 -2.98
N VAL A 63 -5.64 -1.42 -2.14
CA VAL A 63 -4.67 -2.49 -1.90
C VAL A 63 -4.33 -3.23 -3.19
N ALA A 64 -5.32 -3.48 -4.06
CA ALA A 64 -5.05 -4.14 -5.33
C ALA A 64 -4.17 -3.32 -6.27
N PHE A 65 -4.37 -2.01 -6.33
CA PHE A 65 -3.49 -1.12 -7.08
C PHE A 65 -2.09 -1.02 -6.44
N CYS A 66 -1.96 -1.13 -5.11
CA CYS A 66 -0.65 -1.28 -4.45
C CYS A 66 0.08 -2.53 -4.95
N SER A 67 -0.59 -3.68 -5.03
CA SER A 67 0.01 -4.91 -5.55
C SER A 67 0.42 -4.77 -7.03
N ILE A 68 -0.38 -4.08 -7.85
CA ILE A 68 0.01 -3.80 -9.25
C ILE A 68 1.27 -2.92 -9.31
N ALA A 69 1.34 -1.88 -8.48
CA ALA A 69 2.52 -1.02 -8.41
C ALA A 69 3.76 -1.79 -7.97
N GLU A 70 3.63 -2.69 -6.98
CA GLU A 70 4.72 -3.55 -6.51
C GLU A 70 5.25 -4.46 -7.63
N ILE A 71 4.37 -5.08 -8.43
CA ILE A 71 4.78 -5.88 -9.60
C ILE A 71 5.65 -5.06 -10.57
N PHE A 72 5.35 -3.78 -10.80
CA PHE A 72 6.21 -2.93 -11.62
C PHE A 72 7.51 -2.52 -10.92
N PHE A 73 7.52 -2.42 -9.60
CA PHE A 73 8.74 -2.16 -8.84
C PHE A 73 9.69 -3.36 -8.78
N THR A 74 9.16 -4.59 -8.86
CA THR A 74 9.94 -5.80 -8.66
C THR A 74 10.10 -6.60 -9.95
N ASP A 75 9.05 -7.27 -10.42
CA ASP A 75 9.09 -8.25 -11.51
C ASP A 75 9.24 -7.59 -12.88
N LEU A 76 8.54 -6.49 -13.11
CA LEU A 76 8.50 -5.78 -14.40
C LEU A 76 9.40 -4.53 -14.43
N CYS A 77 10.26 -4.33 -13.44
CA CYS A 77 11.04 -3.09 -13.28
C CYS A 77 11.97 -2.74 -14.45
N MET A 78 12.37 -3.73 -15.25
CA MET A 78 13.26 -3.55 -16.41
C MET A 78 12.50 -3.32 -17.72
N GLU A 79 11.17 -3.33 -17.69
CA GLU A 79 10.34 -3.13 -18.88
C GLU A 79 10.23 -1.64 -19.24
N GLU A 80 10.14 -1.37 -20.54
CA GLU A 80 9.92 -0.01 -21.03
C GLU A 80 8.55 0.51 -20.53
N GLY A 81 8.54 1.70 -19.93
CA GLY A 81 7.35 2.30 -19.34
C GLY A 81 6.93 1.73 -17.97
N ALA A 82 7.71 0.83 -17.37
CA ALA A 82 7.38 0.26 -16.05
C ALA A 82 7.22 1.33 -14.97
N ALA A 83 8.11 2.35 -14.94
CA ALA A 83 8.04 3.44 -13.97
C ALA A 83 6.76 4.28 -14.11
N ASP A 84 6.31 4.55 -15.35
CA ASP A 84 5.09 5.31 -15.60
C ASP A 84 3.85 4.52 -15.17
N ARG A 85 3.80 3.22 -15.50
CA ARG A 85 2.70 2.33 -15.10
C ARG A 85 2.66 2.08 -13.60
N CYS A 86 3.83 1.98 -12.96
CA CYS A 86 3.95 1.94 -11.51
C CYS A 86 3.33 3.18 -10.89
N LYS A 87 3.72 4.38 -11.37
CA LYS A 87 3.18 5.64 -10.87
C LYS A 87 1.66 5.73 -11.05
N GLU A 88 1.15 5.34 -12.22
CA GLU A 88 -0.29 5.34 -12.50
C GLU A 88 -1.06 4.43 -11.53
N ALA A 89 -0.53 3.23 -11.25
CA ALA A 89 -1.11 2.33 -10.27
C ALA A 89 -1.12 2.94 -8.85
N ILE A 90 -0.03 3.58 -8.43
CA ILE A 90 0.04 4.26 -7.12
C ILE A 90 -0.98 5.42 -7.06
N ASP A 91 -1.06 6.24 -8.10
CA ASP A 91 -2.02 7.34 -8.18
C ASP A 91 -3.46 6.82 -8.08
N LYS A 92 -3.77 5.69 -8.71
CA LYS A 92 -5.07 5.00 -8.58
C LYS A 92 -5.29 4.50 -7.17
N ALA A 93 -4.32 3.86 -6.54
CA ALA A 93 -4.43 3.39 -5.14
C ALA A 93 -4.82 4.54 -4.20
N LEU A 94 -4.17 5.70 -4.36
CA LEU A 94 -4.43 6.91 -3.57
C LEU A 94 -5.75 7.60 -3.92
N GLN A 95 -6.26 7.49 -5.15
CA GLN A 95 -7.61 7.94 -5.51
C GLN A 95 -8.70 7.17 -4.77
N TYR A 96 -8.50 5.86 -4.57
CA TYR A 96 -9.46 5.02 -3.84
C TYR A 96 -9.35 5.15 -2.32
N ASP A 97 -8.13 5.27 -1.80
CA ASP A 97 -7.87 5.53 -0.38
C ASP A 97 -6.61 6.41 -0.22
N GLU A 98 -6.83 7.70 0.00
CA GLU A 98 -5.78 8.72 0.14
C GLU A 98 -4.92 8.56 1.41
N HIS A 99 -5.39 7.74 2.37
CA HIS A 99 -4.76 7.48 3.66
C HIS A 99 -4.21 6.06 3.75
N ASN A 100 -4.23 5.28 2.67
CA ASN A 100 -3.68 3.94 2.66
C ASN A 100 -2.15 4.00 2.91
N PRO A 101 -1.65 3.45 4.03
CA PRO A 101 -0.24 3.55 4.39
C PRO A 101 0.68 2.85 3.39
N GLU A 102 0.23 1.79 2.74
CA GLU A 102 0.97 1.04 1.72
C GLU A 102 1.11 1.86 0.44
N ALA A 103 0.02 2.47 -0.04
CA ALA A 103 0.03 3.33 -1.22
C ALA A 103 0.94 4.54 -1.03
N LEU A 104 0.90 5.15 0.17
CA LEU A 104 1.76 6.26 0.55
C LEU A 104 3.25 5.84 0.60
N GLN A 105 3.57 4.65 1.11
CA GLN A 105 4.94 4.13 1.10
C GLN A 105 5.44 3.80 -0.30
N LEU A 106 4.59 3.23 -1.16
CA LEU A 106 4.93 2.99 -2.57
C LEU A 106 5.20 4.29 -3.31
N MET A 107 4.42 5.35 -3.05
CA MET A 107 4.70 6.69 -3.60
C MET A 107 6.03 7.24 -3.10
N ALA A 108 6.35 7.07 -1.82
CA ALA A 108 7.65 7.47 -1.28
C ALA A 108 8.80 6.73 -1.98
N SER A 109 8.70 5.41 -2.12
CA SER A 109 9.67 4.58 -2.85
C SER A 109 9.83 5.02 -4.31
N TYR A 110 8.72 5.34 -4.99
CA TYR A 110 8.76 5.88 -6.35
C TYR A 110 9.57 7.17 -6.40
N LEU A 111 9.25 8.12 -5.52
CA LEU A 111 9.89 9.43 -5.47
C LEU A 111 11.37 9.33 -5.11
N PHE A 112 11.76 8.41 -4.21
CA PHE A 112 13.17 8.12 -3.93
C PHE A 112 13.90 7.59 -5.16
N SER A 113 13.28 6.68 -5.92
CA SER A 113 13.89 6.11 -7.13
C SER A 113 14.18 7.15 -8.23
N ILE A 114 13.47 8.29 -8.22
CA ILE A 114 13.66 9.40 -9.16
C ILE A 114 14.30 10.64 -8.51
N GLU A 115 14.99 10.46 -7.37
CA GLU A 115 15.74 11.49 -6.63
C GLU A 115 14.88 12.68 -6.13
N LYS A 116 13.57 12.48 -5.95
CA LYS A 116 12.64 13.45 -5.34
C LYS A 116 12.46 13.21 -3.85
N THR A 117 13.57 13.17 -3.12
CA THR A 117 13.60 12.74 -1.71
C THR A 117 12.72 13.57 -0.77
N GLU A 118 12.66 14.89 -0.95
CA GLU A 118 11.82 15.74 -0.08
C GLU A 118 10.32 15.46 -0.25
N GLU A 119 9.85 15.28 -1.48
CA GLU A 119 8.45 14.92 -1.74
C GLU A 119 8.15 13.52 -1.18
N GLY A 120 9.07 12.57 -1.37
CA GLY A 120 8.93 11.22 -0.84
C GLY A 120 8.86 11.18 0.69
N ARG A 121 9.60 12.06 1.39
CA ARG A 121 9.53 12.22 2.85
C ARG A 121 8.14 12.63 3.32
N GLU A 122 7.46 13.52 2.59
CA GLU A 122 6.11 13.97 2.96
C GLU A 122 5.11 12.80 2.92
N TYR A 123 5.16 11.99 1.84
CA TYR A 123 4.34 10.78 1.73
C TYR A 123 4.66 9.75 2.82
N LEU A 124 5.95 9.53 3.09
CA LEU A 124 6.37 8.60 4.14
C LEU A 124 5.90 9.05 5.52
N LYS A 125 6.00 10.36 5.83
CA LYS A 125 5.48 10.95 7.08
C LYS A 125 3.97 10.75 7.22
N LYS A 126 3.21 11.00 6.15
CA LYS A 126 1.76 10.77 6.12
C LYS A 126 1.42 9.29 6.34
N SER A 127 2.20 8.37 5.78
CA SER A 127 2.02 6.93 6.02
C SER A 127 2.21 6.59 7.49
N VAL A 128 3.34 7.00 8.09
CA VAL A 128 3.65 6.61 9.48
C VAL A 128 2.77 7.29 10.52
N SER A 129 2.28 8.51 10.27
CA SER A 129 1.37 9.19 11.21
C SER A 129 0.05 8.44 11.39
N SER A 130 -0.38 7.67 10.38
CA SER A 130 -1.62 6.90 10.45
C SER A 130 -1.59 5.72 11.45
N TRP A 131 -0.40 5.23 11.83
CA TRP A 131 -0.27 4.03 12.68
C TRP A 131 0.79 4.10 13.77
N LEU A 132 1.65 5.12 13.78
CA LEU A 132 2.69 5.27 14.81
C LEU A 132 2.15 6.08 15.99
N PRO A 133 1.96 5.46 17.18
CA PRO A 133 1.24 6.10 18.29
C PRO A 133 1.89 7.38 18.81
N SER A 134 3.23 7.48 18.74
CA SER A 134 3.95 8.68 19.18
C SER A 134 3.69 9.89 18.29
N LEU A 135 3.44 9.70 16.99
CA LEU A 135 3.13 10.81 16.06
C LEU A 135 1.67 11.22 16.14
N GLN A 136 0.75 10.26 16.37
CA GLN A 136 -0.66 10.55 16.63
C GLN A 136 -0.84 11.45 17.86
N LYS A 137 -0.12 11.15 18.95
CA LYS A 137 -0.12 11.98 20.17
C LYS A 137 0.47 13.38 19.95
N GLU A 138 1.50 13.50 19.11
CA GLU A 138 2.11 14.80 18.76
C GLU A 138 1.12 15.65 17.93
N GLU A 139 0.42 15.08 16.95
CA GLU A 139 -0.63 15.78 16.18
C GLU A 139 -1.82 16.21 17.05
N GLU A 140 -2.32 15.33 17.92
CA GLU A 140 -3.40 15.64 18.86
C GLU A 140 -3.00 16.74 19.85
N SER A 141 -1.75 16.76 20.32
CA SER A 141 -1.24 17.81 21.22
C SER A 141 -1.11 19.18 20.56
N LEU A 142 -0.89 19.22 19.25
CA LEU A 142 -0.84 20.46 18.45
C LEU A 142 -2.25 20.95 18.07
N ALA A 143 -3.20 20.03 17.89
CA ALA A 143 -4.59 20.34 17.57
C ALA A 143 -5.42 20.75 18.80
N SER A 144 -5.01 20.31 20.01
CA SER A 144 -5.77 20.52 21.25
C SER A 144 -5.28 21.75 22.02
N THR A 145 -5.74 22.94 21.60
CA THR A 145 -5.81 24.10 22.54
C THR A 145 -7.13 24.14 23.31
N GLU A 146 -8.16 23.36 22.94
CA GLU A 146 -9.43 23.35 23.68
C GLU A 146 -10.16 21.99 23.57
N HIS A 147 -9.93 21.05 24.50
CA HIS A 147 -10.98 20.29 25.23
C HIS A 147 -10.36 19.23 26.15
N ASP A 148 -10.95 19.07 27.35
CA ASP A 148 -10.51 18.20 28.44
C ASP A 148 -10.67 16.69 28.19
N MET A 149 -9.77 15.93 28.82
CA MET A 149 -9.72 14.49 29.14
C MET A 149 -10.94 13.63 28.78
N GLU A 150 -10.71 12.52 28.05
CA GLU A 150 -11.04 11.14 28.49
C GLU A 150 -9.99 10.15 27.94
N GLU A 151 -9.62 9.16 28.76
CA GLU A 151 -8.68 8.08 28.44
C GLU A 151 -9.33 7.06 27.48
N GLU A 152 -8.84 6.96 26.24
CA GLU A 152 -9.21 5.90 25.30
C GLU A 152 -7.97 5.05 24.98
N GLU A 153 -7.51 4.25 25.94
CA GLU A 153 -6.28 3.45 25.84
C GLU A 153 -6.43 2.10 25.10
N ASP A 154 -7.62 1.76 24.56
CA ASP A 154 -7.89 0.39 24.09
C ASP A 154 -8.25 0.22 22.60
N GLN A 155 -8.29 1.29 21.79
CA GLN A 155 -8.53 1.18 20.34
C GLN A 155 -7.25 1.18 19.49
N ASN A 156 -6.10 1.57 20.04
CA ASN A 156 -4.91 1.91 19.24
C ASN A 156 -3.99 0.72 18.88
N LYS A 157 -4.26 -0.50 19.39
CA LYS A 157 -3.53 -1.71 18.93
C LYS A 157 -3.97 -2.18 17.55
N SER A 158 -5.16 -1.78 17.08
CA SER A 158 -5.74 -2.28 15.83
C SER A 158 -5.13 -1.67 14.56
N ASN A 159 -4.36 -0.58 14.67
CA ASN A 159 -3.83 0.14 13.51
C ASN A 159 -2.35 -0.14 13.24
N ILE A 160 -1.67 -0.96 14.06
CA ILE A 160 -0.26 -1.25 13.87
C ILE A 160 -0.09 -2.23 12.68
N PRO A 161 0.67 -1.86 11.64
CA PRO A 161 0.88 -2.73 10.49
C PRO A 161 1.71 -3.97 10.85
N PRO A 162 1.64 -5.05 10.04
CA PRO A 162 2.37 -6.29 10.29
C PRO A 162 3.88 -6.07 10.31
N TYR A 163 4.61 -7.01 10.93
CA TYR A 163 6.06 -6.90 11.15
C TYR A 163 6.84 -6.58 9.87
N GLU A 164 6.58 -7.29 8.77
CA GLU A 164 7.27 -7.06 7.50
C GLU A 164 7.06 -5.64 6.95
N SER A 165 5.83 -5.12 6.99
CA SER A 165 5.53 -3.74 6.60
C SER A 165 6.28 -2.71 7.46
N ARG A 166 6.42 -2.98 8.77
CA ARG A 166 7.19 -2.12 9.68
C ARG A 166 8.69 -2.14 9.35
N ILE A 167 9.24 -3.29 8.96
CA ILE A 167 10.63 -3.41 8.50
C ILE A 167 10.85 -2.63 7.21
N THR A 168 9.93 -2.75 6.24
CA THR A 168 9.98 -1.98 4.99
C THR A 168 9.93 -0.48 5.27
N THR A 169 9.01 -0.04 6.15
CA THR A 169 8.94 1.37 6.58
C THR A 169 10.26 1.84 7.19
N ALA A 170 10.87 1.06 8.09
CA ALA A 170 12.14 1.43 8.72
C ALA A 170 13.26 1.61 7.68
N LYS A 171 13.34 0.73 6.67
CA LYS A 171 14.30 0.89 5.56
C LYS A 171 14.09 2.20 4.80
N LEU A 172 12.84 2.52 4.47
CA LEU A 172 12.49 3.77 3.78
C LEU A 172 12.83 5.00 4.63
N LEU A 173 12.64 4.94 5.95
CA LEU A 173 12.99 6.04 6.86
C LEU A 173 14.52 6.26 6.92
N ILE A 174 15.31 5.20 6.84
CA ILE A 174 16.78 5.30 6.75
C ILE A 174 17.20 5.95 5.43
N GLU A 175 16.63 5.51 4.30
CA GLU A 175 16.88 6.08 2.97
C GLU A 175 16.50 7.56 2.92
N ALA A 176 15.43 7.91 3.63
CA ALA A 176 14.98 9.28 3.80
C ALA A 176 15.79 10.09 4.84
N GLU A 177 16.77 9.52 5.53
CA GLU A 177 17.49 10.16 6.65
C GLU A 177 16.60 10.64 7.83
N GLU A 178 15.40 10.07 7.97
CA GLU A 178 14.43 10.38 9.03
C GLU A 178 14.70 9.55 10.30
N TYR A 179 15.92 9.64 10.84
CA TYR A 179 16.43 8.74 11.89
C TYR A 179 15.66 8.81 13.23
N GLU A 180 15.05 9.96 13.56
CA GLU A 180 14.25 10.09 14.78
C GLU A 180 12.95 9.26 14.67
N VAL A 181 12.30 9.30 13.51
CA VAL A 181 11.07 8.55 13.24
C VAL A 181 11.39 7.06 13.08
N GLU A 182 12.50 6.74 12.42
CA GLU A 182 13.00 5.36 12.31
C GLU A 182 13.21 4.70 13.67
N ARG A 183 13.87 5.38 14.62
CA ARG A 183 14.04 4.85 15.97
C ARG A 183 12.71 4.57 16.65
N LYS A 184 11.72 5.47 16.52
CA LYS A 184 10.36 5.26 17.06
C LYS A 184 9.69 4.05 16.42
N ALA A 185 9.83 3.86 15.11
CA ALA A 185 9.29 2.69 14.40
C ALA A 185 9.97 1.37 14.83
N LEU A 186 11.30 1.38 15.03
CA LEU A 186 12.06 0.22 15.52
C LEU A 186 11.61 -0.25 16.91
N PHE A 187 11.21 0.66 17.80
CA PHE A 187 10.67 0.28 19.11
C PHE A 187 9.41 -0.57 18.99
N LEU A 188 8.60 -0.37 17.95
CA LEU A 188 7.41 -1.19 17.70
C LEU A 188 7.78 -2.61 17.23
N LEU A 189 8.97 -2.84 16.68
CA LEU A 189 9.42 -4.17 16.25
C LEU A 189 9.81 -5.10 17.41
N GLN A 190 10.01 -4.55 18.62
CA GLN A 190 10.49 -5.30 19.79
C GLN A 190 9.36 -5.84 20.69
N GLY A 191 8.11 -5.46 20.43
CA GLY A 191 6.91 -5.94 21.13
C GLY A 191 6.03 -6.79 20.24
#